data_AF-A0A9P6YBV0-F1
#
_entry.id   AF-A0A9P6YBV0-F1
#
_cell.length_a   1.000
_cell.length_b   1.000
_cell.length_c   1.000
_cell.angle_alpha   90.00
_cell.angle_beta   90.00
_cell.angle_gamma   90.00
#
_symmetry.space_group_name_H-M   'P 1'
#
loop_
_entity.id
_entity.type
_entity.pdbx_description
1 polymer ?
#
loop_
_entity_poly.entity_id
_entity_poly.type
_entity_poly.pdbx_seq_one_letter_code
_entity_poly.pdbx_strand_id
1 'polypeptide(L)'
;MEPFITKGRASCMVLGEAVTESNRLKCKAIIEETPFQVVYTIAEGKMRPVAVGKQVVERNPFTYQKYPVTPPSSPTLSSIDIDEAELTETSDSDNSIDSSIKLTKDSVLDFFACIASKTKPVANEEQFIYRNWSMEELVDLLSGYLTNVESNNLKTKVADWLAKNGRFGRSTMCRAGAATVRMRSLWVLKEEHRRK
;
A
#
# COMPACT_ATOMS: atom_id res chain seq x y z
N MET A 1 -7.95 -16.81 -19.14
CA MET A 1 -8.52 -16.43 -17.83
C MET A 1 -7.51 -16.85 -16.77
N GLU A 2 -6.77 -15.92 -16.18
CA GLU A 2 -5.77 -16.28 -15.16
C GLU A 2 -6.44 -16.80 -13.89
N PRO A 3 -5.91 -17.86 -13.25
CA PRO A 3 -6.52 -18.43 -12.06
C PRO A 3 -6.53 -17.42 -10.91
N PHE A 4 -7.71 -17.11 -10.40
CA PHE A 4 -7.91 -16.20 -9.29
C PHE A 4 -7.49 -16.87 -7.97
N ILE A 5 -6.42 -16.37 -7.34
CA ILE A 5 -5.95 -16.86 -6.03
C ILE A 5 -6.46 -15.94 -4.91
N THR A 6 -6.90 -16.59 -3.84
CA THR A 6 -7.55 -15.98 -2.68
C THR A 6 -6.63 -16.04 -1.47
N LYS A 7 -6.83 -15.19 -0.47
CA LYS A 7 -6.01 -15.20 0.76
C LYS A 7 -5.95 -16.58 1.40
N GLY A 8 -7.09 -17.28 1.56
CA GLY A 8 -7.10 -18.63 2.14
C GLY A 8 -6.35 -19.67 1.30
N ARG A 9 -6.46 -19.60 -0.03
CA ARG A 9 -5.71 -20.51 -0.93
C ARG A 9 -4.21 -20.24 -0.85
N ALA A 10 -3.82 -18.97 -0.84
CA ALA A 10 -2.44 -18.56 -0.68
C ALA A 10 -1.88 -18.97 0.70
N SER A 11 -2.67 -18.87 1.77
CA SER A 11 -2.29 -19.34 3.10
C SER A 11 -1.99 -20.84 3.13
N CYS A 12 -2.80 -21.67 2.46
CA CYS A 12 -2.50 -23.11 2.35
C CYS A 12 -1.16 -23.34 1.65
N MET A 13 -0.90 -22.64 0.54
CA MET A 13 0.35 -22.79 -0.21
C MET A 13 1.58 -22.39 0.61
N VAL A 14 1.48 -21.33 1.42
CA VAL A 14 2.57 -20.89 2.31
C VAL A 14 2.81 -21.85 3.46
N LEU A 15 1.73 -22.41 4.03
CA LEU A 15 1.82 -23.37 5.14
C LEU A 15 2.09 -24.81 4.68
N GLY A 16 2.12 -25.07 3.37
CA GLY A 16 2.34 -26.41 2.81
C GLY A 16 1.12 -27.34 2.90
N GLU A 17 -0.06 -26.79 3.12
CA GLU A 17 -1.31 -27.54 3.30
C GLU A 17 -2.03 -27.76 1.96
N ALA A 18 -2.78 -28.86 1.87
CA ALA A 18 -3.63 -29.12 0.72
C ALA A 18 -4.74 -28.04 0.59
N VAL A 19 -5.01 -27.58 -0.63
CA VAL A 19 -6.00 -26.53 -0.90
C VAL A 19 -7.44 -27.09 -0.89
N THR A 20 -7.93 -27.43 0.29
CA THR A 20 -9.34 -27.79 0.54
C THR A 20 -10.09 -26.60 1.18
N GLU A 21 -11.41 -26.60 1.15
CA GLU A 21 -12.20 -25.51 1.75
C GLU A 21 -11.97 -25.36 3.26
N SER A 22 -11.98 -26.48 3.99
CA SER A 22 -11.68 -26.51 5.42
C SER A 22 -10.27 -25.96 5.72
N ASN A 23 -9.27 -26.40 4.94
CA ASN A 23 -7.89 -25.93 5.12
C ASN A 23 -7.75 -24.45 4.79
N ARG A 24 -8.49 -23.92 3.80
CA ARG A 24 -8.45 -22.49 3.47
C ARG A 24 -8.92 -21.61 4.62
N LEU A 25 -9.95 -22.04 5.37
CA LEU A 25 -10.42 -21.34 6.56
C LEU A 25 -9.40 -21.45 7.70
N LYS A 26 -8.94 -22.67 7.98
CA LYS A 26 -7.96 -22.94 9.05
C LYS A 26 -6.63 -22.20 8.82
N CYS A 27 -6.06 -22.33 7.62
CA CYS A 27 -4.79 -21.68 7.26
C CYS A 27 -4.91 -20.15 7.26
N LYS A 28 -6.08 -19.61 6.86
CA LYS A 28 -6.34 -18.17 6.95
C LYS A 28 -6.33 -17.70 8.41
N ALA A 29 -7.03 -18.41 9.31
CA ALA A 29 -7.07 -18.09 10.73
C ALA A 29 -5.68 -18.13 11.38
N ILE A 30 -4.91 -19.20 11.12
CA ILE A 30 -3.52 -19.34 11.60
C ILE A 30 -2.68 -18.14 11.18
N ILE A 31 -2.73 -17.73 9.91
CA ILE A 31 -1.97 -16.58 9.42
C ILE A 31 -2.44 -15.28 10.09
N GLU A 32 -3.74 -15.11 10.33
CA GLU A 32 -4.30 -13.90 10.96
C GLU A 32 -3.83 -13.73 12.41
N GLU A 33 -3.66 -14.83 13.14
CA GLU A 33 -3.12 -14.86 14.50
C GLU A 33 -1.61 -14.62 14.56
N THR A 34 -0.87 -14.79 13.46
CA THR A 34 0.58 -14.57 13.41
C THR A 34 0.95 -13.11 13.10
N PRO A 35 2.21 -12.67 13.36
CA PRO A 35 2.69 -11.36 12.90
C PRO A 35 2.92 -11.30 11.38
N PHE A 36 2.65 -12.38 10.64
CA PHE A 36 2.86 -12.46 9.20
C PHE A 36 1.58 -12.20 8.41
N GLN A 37 1.76 -11.77 7.17
CA GLN A 37 0.71 -11.59 6.18
C GLN A 37 1.15 -12.29 4.89
N VAL A 38 0.20 -13.02 4.28
CA VAL A 38 0.43 -13.68 3.01
C VAL A 38 0.20 -12.70 1.87
N VAL A 39 1.23 -12.53 1.04
CA VAL A 39 1.30 -11.55 -0.05
C VAL A 39 1.97 -12.18 -1.28
N TYR A 40 1.99 -11.45 -2.38
CA TYR A 40 2.80 -11.77 -3.56
C TYR A 40 3.55 -10.54 -4.03
N THR A 41 4.67 -10.75 -4.73
CA THR A 41 5.37 -9.67 -5.41
C THR A 41 4.94 -9.60 -6.87
N ILE A 42 4.99 -8.41 -7.48
CA ILE A 42 4.68 -8.26 -8.91
C ILE A 42 5.66 -9.08 -9.76
N ALA A 43 6.94 -9.15 -9.33
CA ALA A 43 7.99 -9.86 -10.04
C ALA A 43 7.78 -11.38 -10.08
N GLU A 44 7.33 -11.99 -8.98
CA GLU A 44 7.13 -13.44 -8.91
C GLU A 44 5.69 -13.87 -9.29
N GLY A 45 4.76 -12.92 -9.28
CA GLY A 45 3.37 -13.13 -9.67
C GLY A 45 2.50 -13.77 -8.58
N LYS A 46 1.18 -13.73 -8.81
CA LYS A 46 0.13 -14.19 -7.87
C LYS A 46 0.15 -15.70 -7.57
N MET A 47 0.94 -16.50 -8.29
CA MET A 47 1.05 -17.94 -8.10
C MET A 47 2.13 -18.32 -7.09
N ARG A 48 2.93 -17.36 -6.62
CA ARG A 48 4.02 -17.58 -5.67
C ARG A 48 3.77 -16.75 -4.39
N PRO A 49 2.88 -17.23 -3.50
CA PRO A 49 2.61 -16.54 -2.25
C PRO A 49 3.79 -16.69 -1.29
N VAL A 50 4.04 -15.63 -0.52
CA VAL A 50 5.06 -15.57 0.53
C VAL A 50 4.47 -14.99 1.82
N ALA A 51 4.92 -15.46 2.98
CA ALA A 51 4.62 -14.84 4.27
C ALA A 51 5.66 -13.75 4.58
N VAL A 52 5.18 -12.53 4.81
CA VAL A 52 6.01 -11.37 5.13
C VAL A 52 5.44 -10.71 6.36
N GLY A 53 6.28 -10.13 7.23
CA GLY A 53 5.79 -9.46 8.44
C GLY A 53 4.80 -8.34 8.11
N LYS A 54 3.69 -8.24 8.86
CA LYS A 54 2.62 -7.24 8.64
C LYS A 54 3.17 -5.82 8.49
N GLN A 55 4.08 -5.42 9.38
CA GLN A 55 4.75 -4.10 9.33
C GLN A 55 5.61 -3.89 8.07
N VAL A 56 6.24 -4.95 7.55
CA VAL A 56 7.06 -4.88 6.33
C VAL A 56 6.18 -4.70 5.09
N VAL A 57 5.03 -5.39 5.06
CA VAL A 57 4.01 -5.22 4.02
C VAL A 57 3.42 -3.82 4.04
N GLU A 58 3.09 -3.30 5.21
CA GLU A 58 2.58 -1.94 5.39
C GLU A 58 3.58 -0.86 4.99
N ARG A 59 4.87 -1.07 5.27
CA ARG A 59 5.94 -0.16 4.85
C ARG A 59 6.17 -0.16 3.33
N ASN A 60 5.93 -1.29 2.66
CA ASN A 60 6.26 -1.47 1.24
C ASN A 60 5.06 -1.98 0.42
N PRO A 61 3.94 -1.24 0.36
CA PRO A 61 2.68 -1.72 -0.24
C PRO A 61 2.76 -1.92 -1.76
N PHE A 62 3.75 -1.34 -2.43
CA PHE A 62 3.97 -1.50 -3.87
C PHE A 62 4.78 -2.75 -4.22
N THR A 63 5.62 -3.21 -3.27
CA THR A 63 6.40 -4.44 -3.42
C THR A 63 5.53 -5.66 -3.09
N TYR A 64 4.73 -5.55 -2.02
CA TYR A 64 3.93 -6.64 -1.49
C TYR A 64 2.45 -6.42 -1.72
N GLN A 65 1.88 -7.18 -2.65
CA GLN A 65 0.47 -7.12 -3.00
C GLN A 65 -0.33 -8.12 -2.17
N LYS A 66 -1.48 -7.66 -1.65
CA LYS A 66 -2.38 -8.49 -0.84
C LYS A 66 -3.28 -9.33 -1.75
N TYR A 67 -3.55 -10.56 -1.33
CA TYR A 67 -4.57 -11.39 -1.97
C TYR A 67 -5.98 -10.93 -1.55
N PRO A 68 -6.97 -10.99 -2.45
CA PRO A 68 -8.34 -10.72 -2.09
C PRO A 68 -8.84 -11.73 -1.07
N VAL A 69 -9.59 -11.25 -0.08
CA VAL A 69 -10.42 -12.09 0.74
C VAL A 69 -11.65 -12.40 -0.11
N THR A 70 -11.69 -13.56 -0.75
CA THR A 70 -12.99 -14.04 -1.26
C THR A 70 -13.89 -14.31 -0.08
N PRO A 71 -15.13 -13.79 -0.06
CA PRO A 71 -16.18 -14.46 0.67
C PRO A 71 -16.28 -15.90 0.13
N PRO A 72 -16.62 -16.89 0.96
CA PRO A 72 -16.83 -18.25 0.47
C PRO A 72 -17.82 -18.21 -0.70
N SER A 73 -17.38 -18.68 -1.87
CA SER A 73 -18.26 -18.76 -3.04
C SER A 73 -19.01 -20.08 -2.95
N SER A 74 -20.33 -20.02 -2.72
CA SER A 74 -21.31 -20.53 -3.69
C SER A 74 -22.75 -20.13 -3.32
N PRO A 75 -23.64 -20.00 -4.32
CA PRO A 75 -25.05 -19.68 -4.17
C PRO A 75 -25.85 -20.94 -3.81
N THR A 76 -26.80 -20.83 -2.88
CA THR A 76 -27.83 -21.87 -2.69
C THR A 76 -29.19 -21.20 -2.66
N LEU A 77 -29.92 -21.34 -3.78
CA LEU A 77 -31.37 -21.25 -3.78
C LEU A 77 -31.93 -22.42 -2.97
N SER A 78 -32.50 -22.15 -1.81
CA SER A 78 -33.76 -22.77 -1.34
C SER A 78 -34.11 -22.24 0.05
N SER A 79 -35.29 -21.64 0.11
CA SER A 79 -36.12 -21.30 1.27
C SER A 79 -35.98 -22.21 2.49
N ILE A 80 -35.89 -21.59 3.67
CA ILE A 80 -36.60 -21.96 4.92
C ILE A 80 -36.61 -20.70 5.80
N ASP A 81 -37.82 -20.21 6.09
CA ASP A 81 -38.11 -19.30 7.19
C ASP A 81 -37.81 -19.99 8.53
N ILE A 82 -37.39 -19.20 9.54
CA ILE A 82 -37.88 -19.18 10.94
C ILE A 82 -36.82 -18.58 11.88
N ASP A 83 -37.22 -17.45 12.46
CA ASP A 83 -37.05 -16.88 13.81
C ASP A 83 -35.67 -16.72 14.49
N GLU A 84 -35.36 -15.43 14.70
CA GLU A 84 -35.36 -14.75 16.00
C GLU A 84 -34.62 -15.42 17.16
N ALA A 85 -33.41 -14.91 17.41
CA ALA A 85 -32.85 -14.81 18.76
C ALA A 85 -31.92 -13.60 18.84
N GLU A 86 -32.54 -12.49 19.24
CA GLU A 86 -31.96 -11.38 19.98
C GLU A 86 -30.89 -11.83 20.98
N LEU A 87 -29.68 -11.28 20.90
CA LEU A 87 -28.85 -11.01 22.08
C LEU A 87 -27.91 -9.82 21.81
N THR A 88 -28.39 -8.67 22.25
CA THR A 88 -27.71 -7.68 23.11
C THR A 88 -26.35 -7.12 22.69
N GLU A 89 -26.42 -5.83 22.41
CA GLU A 89 -25.40 -4.79 22.54
C GLU A 89 -24.39 -5.04 23.67
N THR A 90 -23.10 -4.88 23.35
CA THR A 90 -22.11 -4.41 24.32
C THR A 90 -21.38 -3.23 23.72
N SER A 91 -21.51 -2.12 24.46
CA SER A 91 -21.00 -0.80 24.15
C SER A 91 -19.51 -0.69 24.48
N ASP A 92 -18.86 0.10 23.64
CA ASP A 92 -17.67 0.92 23.88
C ASP A 92 -16.40 0.30 24.47
N SER A 93 -15.39 0.23 23.61
CA SER A 93 -14.29 1.19 23.77
C SER A 93 -13.67 1.49 22.42
N ASP A 94 -14.00 2.66 21.88
CA ASP A 94 -13.15 3.37 20.93
C ASP A 94 -11.83 3.67 21.62
N ASN A 95 -10.92 2.69 21.61
CA ASN A 95 -9.50 2.99 21.67
C ASN A 95 -9.16 3.64 20.33
N SER A 96 -9.46 4.94 20.23
CA SER A 96 -8.73 5.87 19.39
C SER A 96 -7.28 5.81 19.85
N ILE A 97 -6.57 4.75 19.44
CA ILE A 97 -5.12 4.75 19.43
C ILE A 97 -4.80 5.90 18.50
N ASP A 98 -4.36 7.02 19.09
CA ASP A 98 -3.66 8.07 18.40
C ASP A 98 -2.42 7.44 17.79
N SER A 99 -2.64 6.79 16.64
CA SER A 99 -1.63 6.18 15.80
C SER A 99 -1.03 7.33 15.00
N SER A 100 -0.46 8.30 15.72
CA SER A 100 0.44 9.29 15.18
C SER A 100 1.69 8.52 14.72
N ILE A 101 1.60 8.00 13.50
CA ILE A 101 2.71 7.32 12.84
C ILE A 101 3.77 8.39 12.65
N LYS A 102 4.85 8.30 13.43
CA LYS A 102 5.99 9.21 13.28
C LYS A 102 6.58 9.04 11.89
N LEU A 103 6.48 10.10 11.10
CA LEU A 103 7.04 10.16 9.77
C LEU A 103 8.57 10.02 9.84
N THR A 104 9.10 8.86 9.43
CA THR A 104 10.55 8.65 9.35
C THR A 104 11.08 9.04 7.97
N LYS A 105 12.37 9.41 7.93
CA LYS A 105 13.09 9.67 6.67
C LYS A 105 12.92 8.52 5.67
N ASP A 106 13.05 7.28 6.16
CA ASP A 106 13.01 6.13 5.27
C ASP A 106 11.60 5.86 4.75
N SER A 107 10.55 6.04 5.57
CA SER A 107 9.16 5.94 5.13
C SER A 107 8.85 6.90 3.99
N VAL A 108 9.36 8.13 4.05
CA VAL A 108 9.19 9.13 2.98
C VAL A 108 9.93 8.71 1.71
N LEU A 109 11.17 8.23 1.86
CA LEU A 109 11.97 7.81 0.71
C LEU A 109 11.40 6.55 0.05
N ASP A 110 10.91 5.60 0.83
CA ASP A 110 10.24 4.39 0.36
C ASP A 110 8.94 4.76 -0.38
N PHE A 111 8.14 5.69 0.18
CA PHE A 111 6.95 6.22 -0.48
C PHE A 111 7.28 6.82 -1.85
N PHE A 112 8.23 7.76 -1.92
CA PHE A 112 8.61 8.36 -3.21
C PHE A 112 9.25 7.34 -4.15
N ALA A 113 10.00 6.35 -3.67
CA ALA A 113 10.58 5.31 -4.53
C ALA A 113 9.50 4.46 -5.22
N CYS A 114 8.32 4.38 -4.63
CA CYS A 114 7.22 3.63 -5.19
C CYS A 114 6.41 4.39 -6.24
N ILE A 115 6.24 5.71 -6.07
CA ILE A 115 5.42 6.51 -6.96
C ILE A 115 6.22 7.38 -7.92
N ALA A 116 7.52 7.55 -7.68
CA ALA A 116 8.37 8.47 -8.43
C ALA A 116 9.70 7.86 -8.81
N SER A 117 10.18 8.22 -10.00
CA SER A 117 11.47 7.81 -10.53
C SER A 117 12.15 8.96 -11.24
N LYS A 118 13.49 9.02 -11.13
CA LYS A 118 14.31 9.92 -11.95
C LYS A 118 14.38 9.45 -13.40
N THR A 119 14.47 8.15 -13.62
CA THR A 119 14.57 7.55 -14.95
C THR A 119 13.19 7.17 -15.46
N LYS A 120 13.04 7.22 -16.79
CA LYS A 120 11.83 6.79 -17.46
C LYS A 120 11.51 5.32 -17.11
N PRO A 121 10.33 5.02 -16.56
CA PRO A 121 9.93 3.64 -16.28
C PRO A 121 9.88 2.83 -17.58
N VAL A 122 10.52 1.66 -17.59
CA VAL A 122 10.56 0.77 -18.77
C VAL A 122 9.26 -0.03 -18.89
N ALA A 123 8.69 -0.43 -17.75
CA ALA A 123 7.39 -1.07 -17.66
C ALA A 123 6.33 -0.03 -17.25
N ASN A 124 5.15 -0.09 -17.86
CA ASN A 124 4.00 0.75 -17.53
C ASN A 124 4.25 2.27 -17.68
N GLU A 125 5.05 2.69 -18.67
CA GLU A 125 5.35 4.10 -18.95
C GLU A 125 4.09 4.98 -18.98
N GLU A 126 3.02 4.48 -19.60
CA GLU A 126 1.73 5.17 -19.76
C GLU A 126 1.09 5.56 -18.43
N GLN A 127 1.46 4.88 -17.34
CA GLN A 127 0.97 5.15 -16.00
C GLN A 127 1.72 6.29 -15.32
N PHE A 128 2.80 6.83 -15.89
CA PHE A 128 3.61 7.88 -15.28
C PHE A 128 3.55 9.18 -16.09
N ILE A 129 3.62 10.31 -15.40
CA ILE A 129 3.77 11.64 -16.00
C ILE A 129 5.15 12.18 -15.63
N TYR A 130 5.91 12.57 -16.65
CA TYR A 130 7.14 13.33 -16.47
C TYR A 130 6.82 14.83 -16.44
N ARG A 131 7.16 15.49 -15.33
CA ARG A 131 7.10 16.95 -15.22
C ARG A 131 8.04 17.47 -14.13
N ASN A 132 8.15 18.79 -14.04
CA ASN A 132 8.84 19.45 -12.94
C ASN A 132 7.88 19.56 -11.76
N TRP A 133 8.20 18.91 -10.66
CA TRP A 133 7.41 18.92 -9.44
C TRP A 133 7.98 19.93 -8.44
N SER A 134 7.14 20.82 -7.91
CA SER A 134 7.52 21.70 -6.81
C SER A 134 7.60 20.90 -5.50
N MET A 135 8.35 21.43 -4.53
CA MET A 135 8.36 20.84 -3.19
C MET A 135 7.01 20.97 -2.47
N GLU A 136 6.16 21.93 -2.83
CA GLU A 136 4.77 21.94 -2.33
C GLU A 136 4.03 20.72 -2.87
N GLU A 137 4.00 20.53 -4.19
CA GLU A 137 3.26 19.42 -4.81
C GLU A 137 3.70 18.04 -4.32
N LEU A 138 5.01 17.85 -4.07
CA LEU A 138 5.54 16.60 -3.52
C LEU A 138 5.11 16.38 -2.06
N VAL A 139 4.99 17.44 -1.27
CA VAL A 139 4.52 17.35 0.12
C VAL A 139 3.00 17.19 0.18
N ASP A 140 2.26 17.81 -0.73
CA ASP A 140 0.81 17.62 -0.87
C ASP A 140 0.51 16.17 -1.25
N LEU A 141 1.33 15.60 -2.16
CA LEU A 141 1.32 14.17 -2.45
C LEU A 141 1.51 13.34 -1.20
N LEU A 142 2.54 13.62 -0.40
CA LEU A 142 2.81 12.86 0.82
C LEU A 142 1.65 12.97 1.84
N SER A 143 1.12 14.17 2.02
CA SER A 143 0.03 14.47 2.96
C SER A 143 -1.30 13.83 2.57
N GLY A 144 -1.50 13.57 1.27
CA GLY A 144 -2.67 12.84 0.78
C GLY A 144 -2.69 11.36 1.18
N TYR A 145 -1.53 10.77 1.49
CA TYR A 145 -1.41 9.34 1.88
C TYR A 145 -1.13 9.12 3.36
N LEU A 146 -0.54 10.10 4.04
CA LEU A 146 -0.17 9.98 5.44
C LEU A 146 -1.01 10.96 6.26
N THR A 147 -1.92 10.42 7.06
CA THR A 147 -2.66 11.20 8.04
C THR A 147 -1.71 11.62 9.17
N ASN A 148 -1.84 12.86 9.65
CA ASN A 148 -1.09 13.40 10.80
C ASN A 148 0.42 13.63 10.60
N VAL A 149 0.82 14.25 9.48
CA VAL A 149 2.21 14.70 9.33
C VAL A 149 2.46 15.99 10.11
N GLU A 150 3.31 15.95 11.12
CA GLU A 150 3.81 17.16 11.80
C GLU A 150 4.40 18.14 10.77
N SER A 151 3.75 19.29 10.63
CA SER A 151 3.96 20.25 9.54
C SER A 151 5.24 21.08 9.68
N ASN A 152 5.81 21.15 10.89
CA ASN A 152 6.96 21.99 11.18
C ASN A 152 8.20 21.53 10.40
N ASN A 153 8.58 22.33 9.40
CA ASN A 153 9.75 22.14 8.54
C ASN A 153 9.71 20.88 7.65
N LEU A 154 8.54 20.26 7.44
CA LEU A 154 8.41 19.04 6.63
C LEU A 154 8.97 19.24 5.21
N LYS A 155 8.59 20.34 4.55
CA LYS A 155 9.07 20.67 3.20
C LYS A 155 10.60 20.70 3.11
N THR A 156 11.26 21.31 4.09
CA THR A 156 12.72 21.41 4.16
C THR A 156 13.36 20.04 4.41
N LYS A 157 12.78 19.24 5.31
CA LYS A 157 13.24 17.87 5.62
C LYS A 157 13.13 16.96 4.39
N VAL A 158 11.97 16.92 3.73
CA VAL A 158 11.75 16.11 2.54
C VAL A 158 12.70 16.53 1.41
N ALA A 159 12.87 17.85 1.19
CA ALA A 159 13.82 18.35 0.20
C ALA A 159 15.26 17.88 0.45
N ASP A 160 15.72 17.93 1.71
CA ASP A 160 17.05 17.44 2.11
C ASP A 160 17.18 15.93 1.94
N TRP A 161 16.18 15.15 2.35
CA TRP A 161 16.18 13.69 2.22
C TRP A 161 16.22 13.25 0.76
N LEU A 162 15.39 13.84 -0.11
CA LEU A 162 15.39 13.54 -1.54
C LEU A 162 16.70 13.96 -2.22
N ALA A 163 17.33 15.05 -1.79
CA ALA A 163 18.62 15.49 -2.31
C ALA A 163 19.76 14.55 -1.91
N LYS A 164 19.81 14.13 -0.64
CA LYS A 164 20.86 13.23 -0.11
C LYS A 164 20.74 11.80 -0.61
N ASN A 165 19.53 11.32 -0.91
CA ASN A 165 19.32 9.94 -1.38
C ASN A 165 19.87 9.71 -2.81
N GLY A 166 19.91 10.74 -3.66
CA GLY A 166 20.46 10.67 -5.02
C GLY A 166 19.58 9.97 -6.07
N ARG A 167 18.65 9.09 -5.66
CA ARG A 167 17.73 8.38 -6.58
C ARG A 167 16.72 9.28 -7.27
N PHE A 168 16.39 10.42 -6.67
CA PHE A 168 15.36 11.35 -7.16
C PHE A 168 15.94 12.52 -7.97
N GLY A 169 17.20 12.45 -8.40
CA GLY A 169 17.85 13.53 -9.15
C GLY A 169 18.28 14.72 -8.28
N ARG A 170 18.63 15.85 -8.92
CA ARG A 170 18.90 17.12 -8.23
C ARG A 170 17.72 18.05 -8.47
N SER A 171 17.45 18.92 -7.49
CA SER A 171 16.52 20.01 -7.70
C SER A 171 17.16 21.10 -8.55
N THR A 172 16.37 21.71 -9.43
CA THR A 172 16.72 22.87 -10.24
C THR A 172 15.85 24.06 -9.85
N MET A 173 16.36 25.27 -10.04
CA MET A 173 15.54 26.47 -9.90
C MET A 173 14.84 26.71 -11.23
N CYS A 174 13.50 26.76 -11.21
CA CYS A 174 12.69 27.03 -12.39
C CYS A 174 11.85 28.28 -12.15
N ARG A 175 11.66 29.09 -13.20
CA ARG A 175 10.80 30.27 -13.14
C ARG A 175 9.36 29.81 -13.37
N ALA A 176 8.51 29.99 -12.36
CA ALA A 176 7.08 29.70 -12.42
C ALA A 176 6.33 31.02 -12.26
N GLY A 177 5.94 31.63 -13.38
CA GLY A 177 5.37 32.98 -13.41
C GLY A 177 6.36 34.04 -12.90
N ALA A 178 5.96 34.79 -11.88
CA ALA A 178 6.79 35.83 -11.27
C ALA A 178 7.81 35.30 -10.23
N ALA A 179 7.66 34.05 -9.77
CA ALA A 179 8.50 33.48 -8.73
C ALA A 179 9.53 32.49 -9.30
N THR A 180 10.66 32.36 -8.59
CA THR A 180 11.63 31.28 -8.85
C THR A 180 11.41 30.19 -7.82
N VAL A 181 11.02 29.01 -8.27
CA VAL A 181 10.67 27.87 -7.40
C VAL A 181 11.67 26.76 -7.59
N ARG A 182 12.07 26.13 -6.48
CA ARG A 182 12.91 24.94 -6.50
C ARG A 182 12.06 23.74 -6.88
N MET A 183 12.35 23.15 -8.04
CA MET A 183 11.60 22.04 -8.61
C MET A 183 12.49 20.82 -8.83
N ARG A 184 11.88 19.67 -9.08
CA ARG A 184 12.56 18.41 -9.35
C ARG A 184 11.87 17.69 -10.50
N SER A 185 12.62 17.38 -11.55
CA SER A 185 12.10 16.67 -12.72
C SER A 185 12.00 15.19 -12.40
N LEU A 186 10.78 14.66 -12.34
CA LEU A 186 10.49 13.28 -11.96
C LEU A 186 9.38 12.71 -12.84
N TRP A 187 9.50 11.42 -13.12
CA TRP A 187 8.38 10.58 -13.55
C TRP A 187 7.59 10.23 -12.29
N VAL A 188 6.34 10.65 -12.21
CA VAL A 188 5.47 10.30 -11.07
C VAL A 188 4.23 9.59 -11.60
N LEU A 189 3.83 8.49 -10.95
CA LEU A 189 2.66 7.70 -11.28
C LEU A 189 1.43 8.61 -11.41
N LYS A 190 0.50 8.42 -12.33
CA LYS A 190 -0.71 9.26 -12.48
C LYS A 190 -1.66 9.04 -11.32
N GLU A 191 -2.40 10.08 -10.94
CA GLU A 191 -3.36 10.03 -9.83
C GLU A 191 -4.38 8.88 -9.99
N GLU A 192 -4.86 8.62 -11.20
CA GLU A 192 -5.78 7.51 -11.52
C GLU A 192 -5.22 6.11 -11.17
N HIS A 193 -3.90 5.98 -11.09
CA HIS A 193 -3.22 4.73 -10.73
C HIS A 193 -2.71 4.73 -9.28
N ARG A 194 -2.77 5.86 -8.58
CA ARG A 194 -2.45 5.95 -7.15
C ARG A 194 -3.74 5.68 -6.36
N ARG A 195 -4.04 4.41 -6.04
CA ARG A 195 -5.27 4.04 -5.31
C ARG A 195 -5.45 4.88 -4.02
N LYS A 196 -6.70 5.29 -3.76
CA LYS A 196 -7.18 5.73 -2.46
C LYS A 196 -7.40 4.52 -1.54
#